data_AF-A0A3P6CN83-F1
#
_entry.id   AF-A0A3P6CN83-F1
#
_cell.length_a   1.000
_cell.length_b   1.000
_cell.length_c   1.000
_cell.angle_alpha   90.00
_cell.angle_beta   90.00
_cell.angle_gamma   90.00
#
_symmetry.space_group_name_H-M   'P 1'
#
loop_
_entity.id
_entity.type
_entity.pdbx_description
1 polymer ?
#
loop_
_entity_poly.entity_id
_entity_poly.type
_entity_poly.pdbx_seq_one_letter_code
_entity_poly.pdbx_strand_id
1 'polypeptide(L)'
;MGRVMEEPPNLMLQARELLATPNHELLESLVIHLSTRQETTEYQTALPLFIFCTHNSANCLTLKLLQMYRSSSNGVLRSKSIILLSKTLAAYKSRRFDLSLVRRSQRNQTPGDLLP
;
A
#
# COMPACT_ATOMS: atom_id res chain seq x y z
N MET A 1 -11.29 10.41 34.71
CA MET A 1 -10.98 10.72 33.31
C MET A 1 -11.35 9.51 32.45
N GLY A 2 -12.36 9.64 31.57
CA GLY A 2 -12.68 8.60 30.60
C GLY A 2 -11.59 8.51 29.54
N ARG A 3 -11.11 7.30 29.23
CA ARG A 3 -10.30 7.07 28.04
C ARG A 3 -11.18 7.37 26.84
N VAL A 4 -10.85 8.43 26.09
CA VAL A 4 -11.36 8.61 24.73
C VAL A 4 -10.80 7.42 23.94
N MET A 5 -11.62 6.39 23.74
CA MET A 5 -11.33 5.37 22.74
C MET A 5 -11.46 6.07 21.40
N GLU A 6 -10.35 6.57 20.85
CA GLU A 6 -10.30 6.90 19.43
C GLU A 6 -10.65 5.63 18.66
N GLU A 7 -11.76 5.68 17.92
CA GLU A 7 -12.13 4.59 17.01
C GLU A 7 -10.95 4.33 16.07
N PRO A 8 -10.57 3.06 15.83
CA PRO A 8 -9.47 2.76 14.95
C PRO A 8 -9.75 3.37 13.56
N PRO A 9 -8.80 4.11 12.98
CA PRO A 9 -9.01 4.79 11.72
C PRO A 9 -9.47 3.79 10.67
N ASN A 10 -10.60 4.06 10.03
CA ASN A 10 -11.13 3.20 8.99
C ASN A 10 -10.26 3.33 7.73
N LEU A 11 -9.22 2.49 7.66
CA LEU A 11 -8.24 2.46 6.57
C LEU A 11 -8.90 2.30 5.20
N MET A 12 -10.04 1.61 5.11
CA MET A 12 -10.78 1.45 3.87
C MET A 12 -11.37 2.78 3.40
N LEU A 13 -11.98 3.56 4.29
CA LEU A 13 -12.50 4.89 3.96
C LEU A 13 -11.38 5.84 3.57
N GLN A 14 -10.29 5.87 4.35
CA GLN A 14 -9.12 6.70 4.04
C GLN A 14 -8.46 6.32 2.72
N ALA A 15 -8.33 5.02 2.42
CA ALA A 15 -7.77 4.55 1.16
C ALA A 15 -8.68 4.94 -0.01
N ARG A 16 -10.00 4.80 0.16
CA ARG A 16 -10.96 5.22 -0.86
C ARG A 16 -10.86 6.71 -1.13
N GLU A 17 -10.82 7.53 -0.09
CA GLU A 17 -10.67 8.98 -0.20
C GLU A 17 -9.35 9.34 -0.90
N LEU A 18 -8.23 8.84 -0.40
CA LEU A 18 -6.90 9.02 -0.98
C LEU A 18 -6.86 8.69 -2.49
N LEU A 19 -7.52 7.60 -2.90
CA LEU A 19 -7.51 7.10 -4.27
C LEU A 19 -8.59 7.72 -5.16
N ALA A 20 -9.69 8.21 -4.60
CA ALA A 20 -10.77 8.86 -5.35
C ALA A 20 -10.55 10.36 -5.53
N THR A 21 -9.81 11.00 -4.62
CA THR A 21 -9.57 12.45 -4.69
C THR A 21 -8.80 12.79 -5.98
N PRO A 22 -9.32 13.67 -6.84
CA PRO A 22 -8.64 14.02 -8.09
C PRO A 22 -7.37 14.83 -7.87
N ASN A 23 -7.30 15.61 -6.78
CA ASN A 23 -6.09 16.31 -6.38
C ASN A 23 -5.03 15.36 -5.80
N HIS A 24 -3.78 15.79 -5.80
CA HIS A 24 -2.65 15.01 -5.26
C HIS A 24 -2.37 15.33 -3.80
N GLU A 25 -3.10 16.22 -3.13
CA GLU A 25 -2.78 16.74 -1.79
C GLU A 25 -2.70 15.63 -0.73
N LEU A 26 -3.70 14.76 -0.66
CA LEU A 26 -3.71 13.63 0.28
C LEU A 26 -2.55 12.66 0.00
N LEU A 27 -2.22 12.47 -1.27
CA LEU A 27 -1.13 11.62 -1.68
C LEU A 27 0.23 12.26 -1.37
N GLU A 28 0.35 13.57 -1.52
CA GLU A 28 1.54 14.33 -1.16
C GLU A 28 1.77 14.30 0.34
N SER A 29 0.73 14.52 1.15
CA SER A 29 0.80 14.37 2.60
C SER A 29 1.26 12.96 3.00
N LEU A 30 0.68 11.93 2.38
CA LEU A 30 1.11 10.54 2.61
C LEU A 30 2.60 10.35 2.25
N VAL A 31 3.04 10.84 1.10
CA VAL A 31 4.44 10.75 0.64
C VAL A 31 5.39 11.47 1.62
N ILE A 32 4.99 12.64 2.12
CA ILE A 32 5.75 13.43 3.08
C ILE A 32 5.87 12.68 4.40
N HIS A 33 4.76 12.19 4.95
CA HIS A 33 4.74 11.44 6.21
C HIS A 33 5.53 10.12 6.12
N LEU A 34 5.48 9.42 4.99
CA LEU A 34 6.31 8.21 4.78
C LEU A 34 7.81 8.51 4.60
N SER A 35 8.17 9.78 4.47
CA SER A 35 9.55 10.25 4.34
C SER A 35 10.12 10.84 5.63
N THR A 36 9.32 10.95 6.70
CA THR A 36 9.83 11.32 8.01
C THR A 36 10.52 10.12 8.68
N ARG A 37 11.11 10.34 9.86
CA ARG A 37 11.74 9.25 10.63
C ARG A 37 10.68 8.26 11.10
N GLN A 38 11.02 6.98 11.14
CA GLN A 38 10.06 5.92 11.47
C GLN A 38 9.44 6.05 12.87
N GLU A 39 10.14 6.69 13.79
CA GLU A 39 9.70 6.94 15.17
C GLU A 39 8.62 8.04 15.26
N THR A 40 8.43 8.82 14.20
CA THR A 40 7.47 9.92 14.20
C THR A 40 6.04 9.43 14.09
N THR A 41 5.12 10.12 14.76
CA THR A 41 3.69 9.81 14.72
C THR A 41 3.14 9.88 13.30
N GLU A 42 3.64 10.82 12.48
CA GLU A 42 3.30 10.96 11.06
C GLU A 42 3.63 9.69 10.28
N TYR A 43 4.82 9.12 10.50
CA TYR A 43 5.20 7.88 9.83
C TYR A 43 4.33 6.70 10.29
N GLN A 44 4.14 6.57 11.60
CA GLN A 44 3.37 5.47 12.19
C GLN A 44 1.89 5.51 11.80
N THR A 45 1.33 6.69 11.55
CA THR A 45 -0.05 6.86 11.07
C THR A 45 -0.17 6.65 9.56
N ALA A 46 0.82 7.06 8.77
CA ALA A 46 0.81 6.90 7.31
C ALA A 46 1.11 5.47 6.84
N LEU A 47 1.95 4.74 7.58
CA LEU A 47 2.41 3.41 7.17
C LEU A 47 1.26 2.38 7.03
N PRO A 48 0.33 2.24 7.98
CA PRO A 48 -0.80 1.31 7.86
C PRO A 48 -1.65 1.59 6.61
N LEU A 49 -1.91 2.86 6.31
CA LEU A 49 -2.67 3.27 5.12
C LEU A 49 -1.92 2.91 3.83
N PHE A 50 -0.61 3.13 3.78
CA PHE A 50 0.21 2.73 2.64
C PHE A 50 0.21 1.21 2.45
N ILE A 51 0.43 0.44 3.51
CA ILE A 51 0.39 -1.03 3.45
C ILE A 51 -0.99 -1.50 2.97
N PHE A 52 -2.06 -0.94 3.53
CA PHE A 52 -3.43 -1.27 3.12
C PHE A 52 -3.67 -1.01 1.63
N CYS A 53 -3.25 0.16 1.11
CA CYS A 53 -3.37 0.49 -0.32
C CYS A 53 -2.53 -0.43 -1.20
N THR A 54 -1.29 -0.75 -0.82
CA THR A 54 -0.45 -1.68 -1.59
C THR A 54 -1.03 -3.10 -1.61
N HIS A 55 -1.81 -3.48 -0.60
CA HIS A 55 -2.43 -4.79 -0.51
C HIS A 55 -3.75 -4.91 -1.28
N ASN A 56 -4.57 -3.87 -1.25
CA ASN A 56 -5.94 -3.93 -1.78
C ASN A 56 -6.09 -3.24 -3.14
N SER A 57 -5.24 -2.25 -3.45
CA SER A 57 -5.44 -1.33 -4.58
C SER A 57 -4.12 -0.85 -5.18
N ALA A 58 -3.13 -1.74 -5.26
CA ALA A 58 -1.78 -1.45 -5.77
C ALA A 58 -1.79 -0.76 -7.14
N ASN A 59 -2.68 -1.16 -8.05
CA ASN A 59 -2.78 -0.58 -9.39
C ASN A 59 -3.18 0.90 -9.33
N CYS A 60 -4.21 1.24 -8.54
CA CYS A 60 -4.67 2.61 -8.37
C CYS A 60 -3.60 3.47 -7.70
N LEU A 61 -2.95 2.95 -6.65
CA LEU A 61 -1.84 3.64 -5.98
C LEU A 61 -0.66 3.89 -6.93
N THR A 62 -0.30 2.90 -7.74
CA THR A 62 0.76 3.00 -8.76
C THR A 62 0.47 4.12 -9.75
N LEU A 63 -0.76 4.18 -10.28
CA LEU A 63 -1.16 5.24 -11.22
C LEU A 63 -1.08 6.63 -10.58
N LYS A 64 -1.53 6.76 -9.33
CA LYS A 64 -1.51 8.02 -8.59
C LYS A 64 -0.09 8.52 -8.29
N LEU A 65 0.82 7.62 -7.89
CA LEU A 65 2.23 7.95 -7.68
C LEU A 65 2.93 8.34 -8.99
N LEU A 66 2.61 7.66 -10.11
CA LEU A 66 3.10 8.04 -11.44
C LEU A 66 2.61 9.41 -11.88
N GLN A 67 1.33 9.71 -11.64
CA GLN A 67 0.77 11.03 -11.95
C GLN A 67 1.50 12.12 -11.17
N MET A 68 1.66 11.95 -9.84
CA MET A 68 2.41 12.92 -9.02
C MET A 68 3.86 13.10 -9.51
N TYR A 69 4.54 12.00 -9.86
CA TYR A 69 5.90 12.08 -10.42
C TYR A 69 5.97 12.92 -11.71
N ARG A 70 4.92 12.88 -12.53
CA ARG A 70 4.83 13.59 -13.82
C ARG A 70 4.34 15.03 -13.67
N SER A 71 3.43 15.29 -12.75
CA SER A 71 2.76 16.60 -12.60
C SER A 71 3.44 17.52 -11.58
N SER A 72 4.17 16.97 -10.61
CA SER A 72 4.78 17.78 -9.55
C SER A 72 5.94 18.62 -10.08
N SER A 73 5.93 19.92 -9.77
CA SER A 73 7.07 20.82 -10.00
C SER A 73 8.16 20.70 -8.91
N ASN A 74 7.86 20.00 -7.80
CA ASN A 74 8.78 19.83 -6.69
C ASN A 74 9.65 18.57 -6.86
N GLY A 75 10.94 18.77 -7.12
CA GLY A 75 11.90 17.68 -7.34
C GLY A 75 12.01 16.68 -6.17
N VAL A 76 11.79 17.14 -4.93
CA VAL A 76 11.81 16.27 -3.74
C VAL A 76 10.59 15.34 -3.72
N LEU A 77 9.39 15.87 -4.00
CA LEU A 77 8.16 15.06 -4.11
C LEU A 77 8.23 14.07 -5.27
N ARG A 78 8.81 14.48 -6.42
CA ARG A 78 9.08 13.56 -7.53
C ARG A 78 10.01 12.41 -7.11
N SER A 79 11.09 12.72 -6.41
CA SER A 79 12.06 11.72 -5.96
C SER A 79 11.45 10.75 -4.93
N LYS A 80 10.65 11.27 -3.99
CA LYS A 80 9.98 10.45 -2.98
C LYS A 80 8.87 9.57 -3.56
N SER A 81 8.09 10.10 -4.49
CA SER A 81 7.02 9.34 -5.17
C SER A 81 7.58 8.18 -6.00
N ILE A 82 8.72 8.34 -6.68
CA ILE A 82 9.33 7.23 -7.44
C ILE A 82 9.93 6.14 -6.53
N ILE A 83 10.45 6.51 -5.35
CA ILE A 83 10.87 5.54 -4.33
C ILE A 83 9.67 4.73 -3.82
N LEU A 84 8.55 5.40 -3.52
CA LEU A 84 7.32 4.73 -3.08
C LEU A 84 6.72 3.85 -4.17
N LEU A 85 6.74 4.31 -5.43
CA LEU A 85 6.32 3.52 -6.58
C LEU A 85 7.11 2.21 -6.67
N SER A 86 8.43 2.28 -6.50
CA SER A 86 9.30 1.10 -6.50
C SER A 86 8.95 0.12 -5.38
N LYS A 87 8.64 0.63 -4.17
CA LYS A 87 8.17 -0.19 -3.04
C LYS A 87 6.81 -0.85 -3.32
N THR A 88 5.86 -0.10 -3.87
CA THR A 88 4.54 -0.63 -4.25
C THR A 88 4.66 -1.77 -5.26
N LEU A 89 5.52 -1.61 -6.28
CA LEU A 89 5.76 -2.64 -7.29
C LEU A 89 6.46 -3.88 -6.69
N ALA A 90 7.41 -3.70 -5.78
CA ALA A 90 8.07 -4.80 -5.09
C ALA A 90 7.06 -5.62 -4.25
N ALA A 91 6.22 -4.94 -3.46
CA ALA A 91 5.18 -5.57 -2.64
C ALA A 91 4.11 -6.29 -3.49
N TYR A 92 3.78 -5.73 -4.65
CA TYR A 92 2.85 -6.37 -5.59
C TYR A 92 3.47 -7.64 -6.20
N LYS A 93 4.76 -7.58 -6.59
CA LYS A 93 5.47 -8.74 -7.15
C LYS A 93 5.58 -9.87 -6.13
N SER A 94 6.01 -9.61 -4.89
CA SER A 94 6.15 -10.64 -3.86
C SER A 94 4.83 -11.39 -3.64
N ARG A 95 3.71 -10.66 -3.54
CA ARG A 95 2.38 -11.27 -3.43
C ARG A 95 1.98 -12.14 -4.62
N ARG A 96 2.28 -11.69 -5.84
CA ARG A 96 1.98 -12.49 -7.03
C ARG A 96 2.75 -13.81 -7.01
N PHE A 97 4.00 -13.78 -6.53
CA PHE A 97 4.80 -14.98 -6.31
C PHE A 97 4.20 -15.86 -5.20
N ASP A 98 3.83 -15.31 -4.04
CA ASP A 98 3.18 -16.07 -2.96
C ASP A 98 1.91 -16.79 -3.43
N LEU A 99 1.02 -16.08 -4.13
CA LEU A 99 -0.20 -16.66 -4.70
C LEU A 99 0.08 -17.73 -5.76
N SER A 100 1.15 -17.57 -6.54
CA SER A 100 1.56 -18.58 -7.52
C SER A 100 2.14 -19.83 -6.88
N LEU A 101 2.79 -19.70 -5.72
CA LEU A 101 3.37 -20.79 -4.95
C LEU A 101 2.26 -21.60 -4.26
N VAL A 102 1.26 -20.92 -3.67
CA VAL A 102 0.06 -21.57 -3.13
C VAL A 102 -0.71 -22.34 -4.21
N ARG A 103 -0.83 -21.79 -5.43
CA ARG A 103 -1.46 -22.47 -6.58
C ARG A 103 -0.72 -23.73 -7.04
N ARG A 104 0.60 -23.81 -6.82
CA ARG A 104 1.37 -25.04 -7.10
C ARG A 104 1.19 -26.08 -6.01
N SER A 105 1.11 -25.68 -4.74
CA SER A 105 0.90 -26.60 -3.61
C SER A 105 -0.45 -27.34 -3.70
N GLN A 106 -1.52 -26.66 -4.14
CA GLN A 106 -2.84 -27.29 -4.29
C GLN A 106 -2.94 -28.30 -5.45
N ARG A 107 -1.95 -28.35 -6.36
CA ARG A 107 -1.97 -29.27 -7.50
C ARG A 107 -1.38 -30.66 -7.20
N ASN A 108 -0.83 -30.86 -6.00
CA ASN A 108 -0.16 -32.11 -5.59
C ASN A 108 -0.93 -32.91 -4.53
N GLN A 109 -2.21 -32.62 -4.29
CA GLN A 109 -3.09 -33.46 -3.47
C GLN A 109 -4.18 -34.12 -4.34
N THR A 110 -3.78 -35.16 -5.07
CA THR A 110 -4.70 -36.21 -5.51
C THR A 110 -4.67 -37.33 -4.46
N PRO A 111 -5.79 -37.64 -3.77
CA PRO A 111 -5.86 -38.80 -2.90
C PRO A 111 -6.12 -40.03 -3.78
N GLY A 112 -5.05 -40.71 -4.16
CA GLY A 112 -5.11 -41.98 -4.85
C GLY A 112 -3.99 -42.85 -4.32
N ASP A 113 -4.21 -43.43 -3.12
CA ASP A 113 -3.74 -44.75 -2.74
C ASP A 113 -4.20 -45.10 -1.31
N LEU A 114 -5.13 -46.07 -1.23
CA LEU A 114 -5.37 -47.04 -0.13
C LEU A 114 -6.69 -47.78 -0.47
N LEU A 115 -6.66 -48.80 -1.34
CA LEU A 115 -6.47 -50.25 -1.06
C LEU A 115 -7.73 -50.94 -0.47
N PRO A 116 -7.94 -52.26 -0.65
CA PRO A 116 -6.97 -53.32 -0.96
C PRO A 116 -7.08 -53.98 -2.34
#